data_AF-A0A1G2ICW8-F1
#
_entry.id   AF-A0A1G2ICW8-F1
#
_cell.length_a   1.000
_cell.length_b   1.000
_cell.length_c   1.000
_cell.angle_alpha   90.00
_cell.angle_beta   90.00
_cell.angle_gamma   90.00
#
_symmetry.space_group_name_H-M   'P 1'
#
loop_
_entity.id
_entity.type
_entity.pdbx_description
1 polymer ?
#
loop_
_entity_poly.entity_id
_entity_poly.type
_entity_poly.pdbx_seq_one_letter_code
_entity_poly.pdbx_strand_id
1 'polypeptide(L)'
;MINTIIGKEQFLIEHNRLSPVNLQATFALLTRFQQERKPLLKDAEWSFKLRVPFIIWLGSLPLEKIPHLRKSTKQIFKNYPETKC
;
A
#
# COMPACT_ATOMS: atom_id res chain seq x y z
N MET A 1 12.27 5.21 15.48
CA MET A 1 10.95 5.47 14.85
C MET A 1 9.94 5.64 15.95
N ILE A 2 9.26 6.78 15.99
CA ILE A 2 8.41 7.21 17.10
C ILE A 2 7.12 6.38 17.05
N ASN A 3 6.77 5.68 18.15
CA ASN A 3 5.50 4.95 18.28
C ASN A 3 4.37 5.95 18.52
N THR A 4 4.08 6.80 17.54
CA THR A 4 2.97 7.73 17.64
C THR A 4 1.70 6.99 17.26
N ILE A 5 0.83 6.83 18.25
CA ILE A 5 -0.56 6.46 18.06
C ILE A 5 -1.22 7.62 17.33
N ILE A 6 -1.86 7.31 16.20
CA ILE A 6 -2.54 8.29 15.37
C ILE A 6 -3.98 7.86 15.13
N GLY A 7 -4.83 8.81 14.72
CA GLY A 7 -6.18 8.49 14.27
C GLY A 7 -6.16 7.75 12.93
N LYS A 8 -7.22 6.97 12.67
CA LYS A 8 -7.45 6.29 11.38
C LYS A 8 -7.41 7.26 10.19
N GLU A 9 -7.96 8.45 10.38
CA GLU A 9 -7.96 9.52 9.36
C GLU A 9 -6.55 10.06 9.11
N GLN A 10 -5.80 10.34 10.17
CA GLN A 10 -4.40 10.78 10.05
C GLN A 10 -3.52 9.73 9.38
N PHE A 11 -3.73 8.45 9.71
CA PHE A 11 -3.07 7.34 9.03
C PHE A 11 -3.38 7.33 7.52
N LEU A 12 -4.65 7.53 7.15
CA LEU A 12 -5.06 7.57 5.75
C LEU A 12 -4.42 8.72 4.98
N ILE A 13 -4.42 9.92 5.56
CA ILE A 13 -3.85 11.12 4.94
C ILE A 13 -2.36 10.91 4.68
N GLU A 14 -1.59 10.51 5.70
CA GLU A 14 -0.15 10.29 5.54
C GLU A 14 0.16 9.10 4.63
N HIS A 15 -0.61 8.01 4.73
CA HIS A 15 -0.45 6.87 3.82
C HIS A 15 -0.65 7.31 2.37
N ASN A 16 -1.73 8.02 2.05
CA ASN A 16 -2.02 8.46 0.69
C ASN A 16 -1.03 9.51 0.19
N ARG A 17 -0.56 10.41 1.07
CA ARG A 17 0.47 11.40 0.75
C ARG A 17 1.79 10.74 0.33
N LEU A 18 2.15 9.64 0.99
CA LEU A 18 3.42 8.93 0.76
C LEU A 18 3.31 7.75 -0.22
N SER A 19 2.12 7.45 -0.73
CA SER A 19 1.89 6.28 -1.58
C SER A 19 1.66 6.69 -3.03
N PRO A 20 2.16 5.90 -3.99
CA PRO A 20 1.83 6.11 -5.39
C PRO A 20 0.33 5.93 -5.64
N VAL A 21 -0.18 6.49 -6.73
CA VAL A 21 -1.63 6.51 -7.05
C VAL A 21 -2.25 5.11 -7.00
N ASN A 22 -1.52 4.07 -7.40
CA ASN A 22 -1.99 2.68 -7.39
C ASN A 22 -2.06 2.02 -6.00
N LEU A 23 -1.50 2.64 -4.97
CA LEU A 23 -1.51 2.18 -3.58
C LEU A 23 -2.22 3.17 -2.65
N GLN A 24 -2.86 4.20 -3.20
CA GLN A 24 -3.75 5.04 -2.41
C GLN A 24 -4.97 4.22 -1.97
N ALA A 25 -5.39 4.47 -0.75
CA ALA A 25 -6.48 3.76 -0.11
C ALA A 25 -7.64 4.69 0.20
N THR A 26 -8.79 4.09 0.47
CA THR A 26 -10.00 4.75 0.95
C THR A 26 -10.30 4.32 2.38
N PHE A 27 -11.13 5.07 3.07
CA PHE A 27 -11.56 4.72 4.43
C PHE A 27 -12.26 3.34 4.49
N ALA A 28 -12.95 2.95 3.41
CA ALA A 28 -13.54 1.62 3.27
C ALA A 28 -12.47 0.51 3.28
N LEU A 29 -11.36 0.69 2.56
CA LEU A 29 -10.23 -0.25 2.56
C LEU A 29 -9.58 -0.36 3.93
N LEU A 30 -9.43 0.75 4.67
CA LEU A 30 -8.92 0.70 6.04
C LEU A 30 -9.88 -0.05 6.97
N THR A 31 -11.19 0.13 6.80
CA THR A 31 -12.21 -0.59 7.57
C THR A 31 -12.16 -2.09 7.28
N ARG A 32 -12.02 -2.47 6.01
CA ARG A 32 -11.89 -3.86 5.58
C ARG A 32 -10.61 -4.49 6.11
N PHE A 33 -9.47 -3.79 6.01
CA PHE A 33 -8.22 -4.22 6.62
C PHE A 33 -8.39 -4.46 8.13
N GLN A 34 -9.04 -3.53 8.82
CA GLN A 34 -9.31 -3.65 10.23
C GLN A 34 -10.20 -4.86 10.54
N GLN A 35 -11.21 -5.18 9.74
CA GLN A 35 -12.07 -6.35 9.93
C GLN A 35 -11.31 -7.67 9.70
N GLU A 36 -10.51 -7.74 8.63
CA GLU A 36 -9.79 -8.96 8.25
C GLU A 36 -8.56 -9.23 9.12
N ARG A 37 -7.90 -8.17 9.61
CA ARG A 37 -6.62 -8.27 10.35
C ARG A 37 -6.74 -7.91 11.83
N LYS A 38 -7.93 -7.52 12.33
CA LYS A 38 -8.16 -7.15 13.74
C LYS A 38 -7.61 -8.14 14.77
N PRO A 39 -7.67 -9.47 14.59
CA PRO A 39 -7.15 -10.39 15.60
C PRO A 39 -5.64 -10.23 15.85
N LEU A 40 -4.90 -9.71 14.87
CA LEU A 40 -3.44 -9.50 14.93
C LEU A 40 -3.07 -8.11 15.45
N LEU A 41 -4.02 -7.20 15.51
CA LEU A 41 -3.86 -5.82 15.97
C LEU A 41 -4.35 -5.79 17.43
N LYS A 42 -3.53 -6.27 18.35
CA LYS A 42 -3.85 -6.29 19.80
C LYS A 42 -4.11 -4.90 20.39
N ASP A 43 -3.77 -3.84 19.65
CA ASP A 43 -4.04 -2.47 20.04
C ASP A 43 -5.04 -1.87 19.05
N ALA A 44 -6.12 -1.30 19.58
CA ALA A 44 -7.17 -0.61 18.81
C ALA A 44 -6.67 0.66 18.10
N GLU A 45 -5.36 0.85 18.04
CA GLU A 45 -4.68 2.09 17.75
C GLU A 45 -4.04 2.03 16.37
N TRP A 46 -4.43 2.98 15.53
CA TRP A 46 -3.77 3.18 14.25
C TRP A 46 -2.38 3.75 14.52
N SER A 47 -1.36 3.20 13.87
CA SER A 47 0.01 3.68 13.98
C SER A 47 0.74 3.48 12.67
N PHE A 48 1.82 4.24 12.46
CA PHE A 48 2.62 4.13 11.24
C PHE A 48 3.27 2.74 11.06
N LYS A 49 3.38 1.94 12.13
CA LYS A 49 3.82 0.54 12.05
C LYS A 49 2.90 -0.31 11.18
N LEU A 50 1.63 0.05 11.10
CA LEU A 50 0.65 -0.67 10.30
C LEU A 50 0.77 -0.38 8.81
N ARG A 51 1.58 0.61 8.40
CA ARG A 51 1.71 0.99 6.99
C ARG A 51 2.25 -0.15 6.12
N VAL A 52 3.29 -0.84 6.57
CA VAL A 52 3.88 -1.96 5.81
C VAL A 52 2.91 -3.15 5.74
N PRO A 53 2.34 -3.65 6.84
CA PRO A 53 1.28 -4.67 6.80
C PRO A 53 0.10 -4.27 5.92
N PHE A 54 -0.30 -3.00 5.97
CA PHE A 54 -1.41 -2.47 5.17
C PHE A 54 -1.08 -2.47 3.67
N ILE A 55 0.12 -2.04 3.27
CA ILE A 55 0.56 -2.08 1.86
C ILE A 55 0.63 -3.52 1.33
N ILE A 56 1.18 -4.45 2.12
CA ILE A 56 1.26 -5.86 1.76
C ILE A 56 -0.15 -6.43 1.57
N TRP A 57 -1.08 -6.13 2.49
CA TRP A 57 -2.47 -6.55 2.37
C TRP A 57 -3.16 -5.91 1.16
N LEU A 58 -2.98 -4.61 0.93
CA LEU A 58 -3.55 -3.89 -0.21
C LEU A 58 -3.08 -4.49 -1.54
N GLY A 59 -1.80 -4.84 -1.64
CA GLY A 59 -1.23 -5.52 -2.81
C GLY A 59 -1.69 -6.97 -2.98
N SER A 60 -2.21 -7.61 -1.92
CA SER A 60 -2.78 -8.96 -1.99
C SER A 60 -4.23 -9.00 -2.43
N LEU A 61 -4.92 -7.85 -2.45
CA LEU A 61 -6.30 -7.79 -2.91
C LEU A 61 -6.37 -8.15 -4.39
N PRO A 62 -7.34 -8.98 -4.81
CA PRO A 62 -7.57 -9.22 -6.22
C PRO A 62 -7.82 -7.88 -6.89
N LEU A 63 -7.16 -7.67 -8.03
CA LEU A 63 -7.29 -6.46 -8.85
C LEU A 63 -8.72 -6.43 -9.42
N GLU A 64 -9.72 -6.09 -8.60
CA GLU A 64 -11.01 -5.67 -9.11
C GLU A 64 -10.74 -4.41 -9.90
N LYS A 65 -10.62 -4.61 -11.22
CA LYS A 65 -10.36 -3.65 -12.30
C LYS A 65 -10.60 -2.21 -11.85
N ILE A 66 -9.62 -1.62 -11.17
CA ILE A 66 -9.55 -0.17 -11.00
C ILE A 66 -9.35 0.34 -12.43
N PRO A 67 -10.34 1.01 -13.06
CA PRO A 67 -10.31 1.30 -14.51
C PRO A 67 -9.14 2.20 -14.94
N HIS A 68 -8.31 2.65 -14.00
CA HIS A 68 -7.27 3.66 -14.18
C HIS A 68 -5.85 3.09 -14.16
N LEU A 69 -5.65 1.80 -13.92
CA LEU A 69 -4.33 1.18 -14.10
C LEU A 69 -4.08 0.96 -15.59
N ARG A 70 -3.70 2.04 -16.27
CA ARG A 70 -3.03 1.94 -17.57
C ARG A 70 -1.86 0.98 -17.39
N LYS A 71 -1.92 -0.09 -18.19
CA LYS A 71 -0.89 -1.08 -18.47
C LYS A 71 0.49 -0.53 -18.10
N SER A 72 1.18 -1.20 -17.19
CA SER A 72 2.63 -1.07 -17.04
C SER A 72 3.22 -1.16 -18.46
N THR A 73 3.69 -0.04 -18.97
CA THR A 73 4.54 -0.03 -20.16
C THR A 73 5.68 -0.94 -19.80
N LYS A 74 5.77 -2.09 -20.49
CA LYS A 74 6.92 -2.98 -20.44
C LYS A 74 8.16 -2.08 -20.45
N GLN A 75 8.87 -2.01 -19.33
CA GLN A 75 10.18 -1.35 -19.32
C GLN A 75 11.03 -2.21 -20.25
N ILE A 76 11.17 -1.73 -21.49
CA ILE A 76 12.14 -2.27 -22.43
C ILE A 76 13.48 -1.95 -21.80
N PHE A 77 14.09 -2.93 -21.15
CA PHE A 77 15.48 -2.85 -20.75
C PHE A 77 16.28 -2.63 -22.04
N LYS A 78 16.92 -1.46 -22.18
CA LYS A 78 17.81 -1.19 -23.30
C LYS A 78 18.93 -2.22 -23.25
N ASN A 79 19.08 -2.99 -24.33
CA ASN A 79 20.13 -3.99 -24.51
C ASN A 79 21.49 -3.42 -24.08
N TYR A 80 22.11 -4.06 -23.10
CA TYR A 80 23.52 -3.84 -22.79
C TYR A 80 24.36 -4.30 -23.98
N PRO A 81 25.42 -3.56 -24.36
CA PRO A 81 26.31 -4.01 -25.43
C PRO A 81 27.01 -5.30 -24.99
N GLU A 82 26.91 -6.33 -25.82
CA GLU A 82 27.67 -7.56 -25.64
C GLU A 82 29.16 -7.23 -25.77
N THR A 83 29.94 -7.55 -24.74
CA THR A 83 31.40 -7.51 -24.80
C THR A 83 31.85 -8.56 -25.79
N LYS A 84 32.39 -8.15 -26.94
CA LYS A 84 33.09 -9.08 -27.84
C LYS A 84 34.41 -9.48 -27.17
N CYS A 85 34.55 -10.77 -26.86
CA CYS A 85 35.81 -11.40 -26.48
C CYS A 85 36.74 -11.50 -27.69
#